data_AF-A0A3A8AJ81-F1
#
_entry.id   AF-A0A3A8AJ81-F1
#
_cell.length_a   1.000
_cell.length_b   1.000
_cell.length_c   1.000
_cell.angle_alpha   90.00
_cell.angle_beta   90.00
_cell.angle_gamma   90.00
#
_symmetry.space_group_name_H-M   'P 1'
#
loop_
_entity.id
_entity.type
_entity.pdbx_description
1 polymer ?
#
loop_
_entity_poly.entity_id
_entity_poly.type
_entity_poly.pdbx_seq_one_letter_code
_entity_poly.pdbx_strand_id
1 'polypeptide(L)'
;MSEENIKRVLGVADYDAYWIGKSLLVRLTARGLLPCFNYTAQLEQRPERVSPPNWNMVFYTPDVCMTALRPFEVSVVMSNVGGASSLRVFDATGENEVKIRHESDREQTTNLQSALEKDQFVVHARVPKGASGHHGCIVVPADMVVSAIYYRAYGPASKADCDAFVAKNCDVSITAGGEIPWPMLTDEQ
;
A
#
# COMPACT_ATOMS: atom_id res chain seq x y z
N MET A 1 -16.54 -15.15 -22.94
CA MET A 1 -15.71 -14.45 -21.94
C MET A 1 -15.81 -12.99 -22.27
N SER A 2 -16.54 -12.21 -21.47
CA SER A 2 -16.62 -10.76 -21.65
C SER A 2 -15.24 -10.18 -21.41
N GLU A 3 -14.75 -9.35 -22.32
CA GLU A 3 -13.58 -8.50 -22.06
C GLU A 3 -13.87 -7.69 -20.80
N GLU A 4 -13.16 -7.97 -19.72
CA GLU A 4 -13.21 -7.10 -18.54
C GLU A 4 -12.80 -5.69 -18.98
N ASN A 5 -13.61 -4.71 -18.63
CA ASN A 5 -13.34 -3.32 -18.97
C ASN A 5 -12.19 -2.83 -18.09
N ILE A 6 -10.96 -2.88 -18.62
CA ILE A 6 -9.76 -2.45 -17.93
C ILE A 6 -9.54 -0.96 -18.20
N LYS A 7 -9.55 -0.15 -17.14
CA LYS A 7 -9.28 1.30 -17.22
C LYS A 7 -7.81 1.58 -16.94
N ARG A 8 -7.24 2.53 -17.68
CA ARG A 8 -5.90 3.06 -17.45
C ARG A 8 -5.99 4.35 -16.65
N VAL A 9 -5.38 4.40 -15.47
CA VAL A 9 -5.31 5.58 -14.60
C VAL A 9 -3.87 5.84 -14.17
N LEU A 10 -3.55 7.07 -13.75
CA LEU A 10 -2.25 7.35 -13.14
C LEU A 10 -2.19 6.71 -11.74
N GLY A 11 -1.09 6.03 -11.45
CA GLY A 11 -0.79 5.44 -10.15
C GLY A 11 0.09 6.36 -9.30
N VAL A 12 0.51 5.87 -8.14
CA VAL A 12 1.53 6.50 -7.29
C VAL A 12 2.54 5.43 -6.89
N ALA A 13 3.82 5.77 -6.88
CA ALA A 13 4.88 4.87 -6.49
C ALA A 13 6.08 5.64 -5.91
N ASP A 14 6.95 4.91 -5.21
CA ASP A 14 8.30 5.34 -4.89
C ASP A 14 9.23 4.94 -6.03
N TYR A 15 10.18 5.82 -6.38
CA TYR A 15 11.05 5.64 -7.54
C TYR A 15 12.53 5.61 -7.17
N ASP A 16 13.27 4.75 -7.85
CA ASP A 16 14.72 4.69 -7.81
C ASP A 16 15.28 4.47 -9.22
N ALA A 17 16.38 5.16 -9.53
CA ALA A 17 17.07 5.01 -10.80
C ALA A 17 18.56 4.75 -10.59
N TYR A 18 19.11 3.77 -11.31
CA TYR A 18 20.52 3.39 -11.21
C TYR A 18 21.15 3.13 -12.58
N TRP A 19 22.41 3.51 -12.72
CA TRP A 19 23.26 3.05 -13.82
C TRP A 19 23.51 1.56 -13.71
N ILE A 20 23.39 0.84 -14.83
CA ILE A 20 23.69 -0.60 -14.90
C ILE A 20 25.17 -0.77 -15.21
N GLY A 21 25.95 -1.17 -14.21
CA GLY A 21 27.40 -1.32 -14.33
C GLY A 21 28.10 -0.05 -14.83
N LYS A 22 28.93 -0.19 -15.87
CA LYS A 22 29.64 0.93 -16.54
C LYS A 22 29.00 1.32 -17.89
N SER A 23 27.73 0.97 -18.10
CA SER A 23 27.03 1.18 -19.38
C SER A 23 26.27 2.51 -19.43
N LEU A 24 25.80 2.88 -20.62
CA LEU A 24 24.86 4.00 -20.82
C LEU A 24 23.40 3.59 -20.53
N LEU A 25 23.18 2.46 -19.86
CA LEU A 25 21.86 1.98 -19.52
C LEU A 25 21.50 2.37 -18.09
N VAL A 26 20.28 2.85 -17.93
CA VAL A 26 19.69 3.21 -16.64
C VAL A 26 18.51 2.28 -16.40
N ARG A 27 18.44 1.71 -15.20
CA ARG A 27 17.24 1.03 -14.69
C ARG A 27 16.44 2.03 -13.87
N LEU A 28 15.18 2.24 -14.23
CA LEU A 28 14.19 2.91 -13.38
C LEU A 28 13.33 1.83 -12.76
N THR A 29 13.12 1.90 -11.45
CA THR A 29 12.22 1.02 -10.71
C THR A 29 11.18 1.86 -10.00
N ALA A 30 9.94 1.37 -9.99
CA ALA A 30 8.82 1.92 -9.24
C ALA A 30 8.31 0.85 -8.27
N ARG A 31 8.11 1.23 -7.00
CA ARG A 31 7.61 0.34 -5.94
C ARG A 31 6.43 0.97 -5.22
N GLY A 32 5.54 0.14 -4.70
CA GLY A 32 4.42 0.64 -3.91
C GLY A 32 3.40 -0.43 -3.57
N LEU A 33 2.20 0.02 -3.23
CA LEU A 33 1.05 -0.82 -2.89
C LEU A 33 -0.09 -0.56 -3.88
N LEU A 34 -0.69 -1.62 -4.39
CA LEU A 34 -1.94 -1.57 -5.13
C LEU A 34 -3.11 -1.76 -4.15
N PRO A 35 -4.20 -0.98 -4.30
CA PRO A 35 -5.37 -1.08 -3.42
C PRO A 35 -6.19 -2.36 -3.65
N CYS A 36 -6.06 -2.98 -4.82
CA CYS A 36 -6.75 -4.21 -5.20
C CYS A 36 -5.76 -5.23 -5.76
N PHE A 37 -6.00 -6.51 -5.46
CA PHE A 37 -5.09 -7.60 -5.83
C PHE A 37 -4.96 -7.76 -7.35
N ASN A 38 -6.06 -7.57 -8.06
CA ASN A 38 -6.17 -7.74 -9.51
C ASN A 38 -5.80 -6.48 -10.31
N TYR A 39 -5.35 -5.40 -9.65
CA TYR A 39 -4.80 -4.24 -10.37
C TYR A 39 -3.42 -4.57 -10.89
N THR A 40 -2.97 -3.89 -11.95
CA THR A 40 -1.61 -4.03 -12.48
C THR A 40 -0.92 -2.68 -12.57
N ALA A 41 0.31 -2.60 -12.05
CA ALA A 41 1.18 -1.43 -12.13
C ALA A 41 2.10 -1.53 -13.35
N GLN A 42 2.31 -0.44 -14.08
CA GLN A 42 3.29 -0.37 -15.19
C GLN A 42 3.95 1.00 -15.28
N LEU A 43 5.16 1.02 -15.84
CA LEU A 43 5.84 2.23 -16.30
C LEU A 43 5.69 2.32 -17.82
N GLU A 44 5.04 3.38 -18.29
CA GLU A 44 4.82 3.62 -19.71
C GLU A 44 5.66 4.77 -20.23
N GLN A 45 6.35 4.53 -21.35
CA GLN A 45 7.14 5.57 -21.99
C GLN A 45 6.23 6.64 -22.60
N ARG A 46 6.60 7.89 -22.36
CA ARG A 46 5.97 9.07 -22.94
C ARG A 46 6.61 9.44 -24.29
N PRO A 47 5.81 9.80 -25.32
CA PRO A 47 6.34 10.08 -26.66
C PRO A 47 7.09 11.42 -26.77
N GLU A 48 6.94 12.35 -25.82
CA GLU A 48 7.43 13.73 -25.94
C GLU A 48 8.95 13.86 -25.89
N ARG A 49 9.67 12.87 -25.36
CA ARG A 49 11.14 12.88 -25.28
C ARG A 49 11.70 11.49 -25.52
N VAL A 50 12.66 11.40 -26.44
CA VAL A 50 13.27 10.11 -26.85
C VAL A 50 14.44 9.71 -25.94
N SER A 51 15.23 10.66 -25.40
CA SER A 51 16.39 10.34 -24.57
C SER A 51 16.76 11.44 -23.53
N PRO A 52 16.93 11.06 -22.24
CA PRO A 52 16.23 9.95 -21.61
C PRO A 52 14.71 10.11 -21.77
N PRO A 53 13.95 9.02 -21.93
CA PRO A 53 12.51 9.10 -22.03
C PRO A 53 11.88 9.58 -20.73
N ASN A 54 10.74 10.27 -20.87
CA ASN A 54 9.84 10.52 -19.74
C ASN A 54 8.96 9.28 -19.53
N TRP A 55 8.48 9.07 -18.31
CA TRP A 55 7.67 7.92 -17.95
C TRP A 55 6.37 8.32 -17.27
N ASN A 56 5.31 7.55 -17.48
CA ASN A 56 4.10 7.60 -16.67
C ASN A 56 4.06 6.37 -15.75
N MET A 57 3.73 6.58 -14.48
CA MET A 57 3.34 5.50 -13.58
C MET A 57 1.83 5.28 -13.73
N VAL A 58 1.43 4.11 -14.23
CA VAL A 58 0.02 3.80 -14.53
C VAL A 58 -0.45 2.56 -13.77
N PHE A 59 -1.71 2.60 -13.37
CA PHE A 59 -2.44 1.44 -12.90
C PHE A 59 -3.51 1.05 -13.93
N TYR A 60 -3.58 -0.24 -14.21
CA TYR A 60 -4.64 -0.87 -14.97
C TYR A 60 -5.64 -1.46 -13.98
N THR A 61 -6.84 -0.89 -13.98
CA THR A 61 -7.89 -1.15 -12.99
C THR A 61 -9.12 -1.78 -13.67
N PRO A 62 -9.37 -3.09 -13.52
CA PRO A 62 -10.65 -3.69 -13.91
C PRO A 62 -11.79 -3.12 -13.07
N ASP A 63 -13.03 -3.24 -13.57
CA ASP A 63 -14.22 -2.72 -12.88
C ASP A 63 -14.48 -3.39 -11.52
N VAL A 64 -14.08 -4.65 -11.34
CA VAL A 64 -14.21 -5.37 -10.06
C VAL A 64 -12.91 -5.28 -9.28
N CYS A 65 -12.95 -4.78 -8.05
CA CYS A 65 -11.79 -4.75 -7.15
C CYS A 65 -11.80 -5.96 -6.22
N MET A 66 -10.76 -6.79 -6.29
CA MET A 66 -10.49 -7.79 -5.25
C MET A 66 -9.75 -7.11 -4.09
N THR A 67 -10.48 -6.78 -3.02
CA THR A 67 -9.97 -5.97 -1.89
C THR A 67 -8.89 -6.71 -1.09
N ALA A 68 -7.65 -6.58 -1.54
CA ALA A 68 -6.46 -6.97 -0.82
C ALA A 68 -5.30 -6.09 -1.29
N LEU A 69 -4.52 -5.58 -0.34
CA LEU A 69 -3.32 -4.80 -0.64
C LEU A 69 -2.28 -5.71 -1.29
N ARG A 70 -1.77 -5.32 -2.45
CA ARG A 70 -0.74 -6.08 -3.17
C ARG A 70 0.49 -5.21 -3.39
N PRO A 71 1.67 -5.58 -2.84
CA PRO A 71 2.90 -4.88 -3.18
C PRO A 71 3.24 -5.09 -4.65
N PHE A 72 3.85 -4.08 -5.26
CA PHE A 72 4.38 -4.18 -6.61
C PHE A 72 5.81 -3.62 -6.68
N GLU A 73 6.57 -4.19 -7.60
CA GLU A 73 7.83 -3.66 -8.08
C GLU A 73 7.82 -3.83 -9.60
N VAL A 74 8.00 -2.74 -10.33
CA VAL A 74 8.14 -2.75 -11.78
C VAL A 74 9.38 -1.97 -12.19
N SER A 75 10.13 -2.51 -13.14
CA SER A 75 11.34 -1.87 -13.63
C SER A 75 11.36 -1.80 -15.14
N VAL A 76 11.96 -0.73 -15.66
CA VAL A 76 12.25 -0.55 -17.07
C VAL A 76 13.72 -0.19 -17.23
N VAL A 77 14.32 -0.65 -18.33
CA VAL A 77 15.71 -0.35 -18.68
C VAL A 77 15.68 0.53 -19.92
N MET A 78 16.43 1.63 -19.88
CA MET A 78 16.50 2.58 -20.99
C MET A 78 17.92 3.02 -21.26
N SER A 79 18.16 3.52 -22.46
CA SER A 79 19.41 4.19 -22.81
C SER A 79 19.37 5.64 -22.36
N ASN A 80 20.47 6.11 -21.76
CA ASN A 80 20.69 7.50 -21.38
C ASN A 80 21.98 8.01 -22.04
N VAL A 81 21.98 8.03 -23.38
CA VAL A 81 23.13 8.48 -24.19
C VAL A 81 23.50 9.94 -23.89
N GLY A 82 22.51 10.75 -23.48
CA GLY A 82 22.70 12.16 -23.18
C GLY A 82 23.37 12.44 -21.82
N GLY A 83 23.67 11.42 -21.02
CA GLY A 83 24.33 11.59 -19.73
C GLY A 83 23.52 12.39 -18.71
N ALA A 84 22.19 12.37 -18.81
CA ALA A 84 21.33 13.05 -17.85
C ALA A 84 21.57 12.49 -16.44
N SER A 85 21.54 13.35 -15.43
CA SER A 85 21.68 12.97 -14.02
C SER A 85 20.35 12.62 -13.34
N SER A 86 19.23 12.87 -14.00
CA SER A 86 17.88 12.58 -13.50
C SER A 86 16.93 12.15 -14.62
N LEU A 87 15.86 11.45 -14.22
CA LEU A 87 14.72 11.04 -15.04
C LEU A 87 13.46 11.78 -14.56
N ARG A 88 12.48 11.93 -15.46
CA ARG A 88 11.16 12.49 -15.11
C ARG A 88 10.10 11.39 -15.16
N VAL A 89 9.36 11.24 -14.06
CA VAL A 89 8.24 10.32 -13.94
C VAL A 89 6.98 11.11 -13.58
N PHE A 90 5.90 10.89 -14.32
CA PHE A 90 4.60 11.52 -14.09
C PHE A 90 3.66 10.50 -13.47
N ASP A 91 3.02 10.88 -12.38
CA ASP A 91 2.11 10.01 -11.64
C ASP A 91 0.90 10.82 -11.15
N ALA A 92 0.04 10.23 -10.32
CA ALA A 92 -1.17 10.90 -9.85
C ALA A 92 -0.89 12.11 -8.93
N THR A 93 0.32 12.24 -8.39
CA THR A 93 0.76 13.38 -7.56
C THR A 93 1.38 14.50 -8.38
N GLY A 94 1.80 14.22 -9.62
CA GLY A 94 2.35 15.20 -10.54
C GLY A 94 3.65 14.75 -11.18
N GLU A 95 4.56 15.70 -11.38
CA GLU A 95 5.88 15.45 -11.97
C GLU A 95 6.92 15.18 -10.88
N ASN A 96 7.60 14.05 -10.98
CA ASN A 96 8.64 13.60 -10.08
C ASN A 96 9.99 13.56 -10.79
N GLU A 97 11.00 14.20 -10.20
CA GLU A 97 12.38 14.13 -10.66
C GLU A 97 13.15 13.05 -9.89
N VAL A 98 13.59 12.01 -10.60
CA VAL A 98 14.27 10.84 -10.04
C VAL A 98 15.76 10.91 -10.36
N LYS A 99 16.60 11.11 -9.35
CA LYS A 99 18.07 11.14 -9.52
C LYS A 99 18.61 9.76 -9.89
N ILE A 100 19.50 9.72 -10.88
CA ILE A 100 20.19 8.50 -11.30
C ILE A 100 21.44 8.33 -10.44
N ARG A 101 21.50 7.25 -9.67
CA ARG A 101 22.63 6.91 -8.77
C ARG A 101 23.51 5.82 -9.38
N HIS A 102 24.71 5.61 -8.86
CA HIS A 102 25.45 4.40 -9.20
C HIS A 102 24.90 3.21 -8.41
N GLU A 103 24.98 2.01 -9.00
CA GLU A 103 24.55 0.77 -8.34
C GLU A 103 25.33 0.50 -7.05
N SER A 104 26.58 0.99 -6.96
CA SER A 104 27.37 0.99 -5.71
C SER A 104 26.76 1.85 -4.60
N ASP A 105 25.98 2.86 -4.96
CA ASP A 105 25.31 3.78 -4.05
C ASP A 105 23.89 3.32 -3.75
N ARG A 106 23.54 2.10 -4.18
CA ARG A 106 22.37 1.41 -3.67
C ARG A 106 22.65 1.13 -2.19
N GLU A 107 22.33 2.09 -1.35
CA GLU A 107 21.87 1.78 0.00
C GLU A 107 20.90 0.62 -0.18
N GLN A 108 21.20 -0.53 0.43
CA GLN A 108 20.29 -1.67 0.47
C GLN A 108 18.98 -1.11 1.01
N THR A 109 18.09 -0.76 0.09
CA THR A 109 16.85 -0.11 0.40
C THR A 109 16.02 -1.24 0.97
N THR A 110 16.08 -1.31 2.29
CA THR A 110 14.98 -1.69 3.18
C THR A 110 14.23 -2.87 2.57
N ASN A 111 14.76 -4.07 2.86
CA ASN A 111 14.06 -5.35 2.81
C ASN A 111 12.54 -5.12 2.76
N LEU A 112 11.80 -5.72 1.81
CA LEU A 112 10.33 -5.70 1.89
C LEU A 112 9.82 -6.15 3.28
N GLN A 113 10.63 -6.96 3.99
CA GLN A 113 10.55 -7.22 5.42
C GLN A 113 10.43 -5.93 6.26
N SER A 114 11.33 -4.97 6.12
CA SER A 114 11.34 -3.71 6.89
C SER A 114 10.20 -2.73 6.57
N ALA A 115 9.51 -2.88 5.43
CA ALA A 115 8.23 -2.20 5.19
C ALA A 115 7.05 -2.91 5.90
N LEU A 116 7.19 -4.22 6.15
CA LEU A 116 6.32 -5.01 7.04
C LEU A 116 6.71 -4.87 8.52
N GLU A 117 7.94 -4.48 8.85
CA GLU A 117 8.46 -4.25 10.22
C GLU A 117 8.11 -2.86 10.77
N LYS A 118 7.01 -2.25 10.33
CA LYS A 118 6.34 -1.39 11.29
C LYS A 118 5.65 -2.36 12.24
N ASP A 119 6.20 -2.50 13.45
CA ASP A 119 5.60 -3.15 14.63
C ASP A 119 4.24 -2.49 14.96
N GLN A 120 3.32 -2.61 14.01
CA GLN A 120 1.99 -2.06 14.04
C GLN A 120 1.09 -3.15 14.52
N PHE A 121 0.37 -2.82 15.57
CA PHE A 121 -0.56 -3.70 16.22
C PHE A 121 -1.97 -3.19 15.96
N VAL A 122 -2.91 -4.13 15.99
CA VAL A 122 -4.34 -3.88 15.86
C VAL A 122 -5.02 -4.51 17.08
N VAL A 123 -5.97 -3.79 17.65
CA VAL A 123 -6.83 -4.32 18.71
C VAL A 123 -8.06 -4.93 18.06
N HIS A 124 -8.31 -6.20 18.34
CA HIS A 124 -9.50 -6.92 17.94
C HIS A 124 -10.37 -7.19 19.16
N ALA A 125 -11.65 -6.83 19.13
CA ALA A 125 -12.64 -7.15 20.17
C ALA A 125 -13.54 -8.29 19.70
N ARG A 126 -14.08 -9.09 20.63
CA ARG A 126 -15.05 -10.12 20.27
C ARG A 126 -16.36 -9.48 19.82
N VAL A 127 -16.98 -10.03 18.79
CA VAL A 127 -18.30 -9.59 18.33
C VAL A 127 -19.28 -9.70 19.52
N PRO A 128 -19.93 -8.60 19.92
CA PRO A 128 -20.79 -8.58 21.09
C PRO A 128 -22.04 -9.43 20.88
N LYS A 129 -22.44 -10.14 21.95
CA LYS A 129 -23.73 -10.85 22.03
C LYS A 129 -24.88 -9.94 22.53
N GLY A 130 -24.63 -8.63 22.69
CA GLY A 130 -25.57 -7.65 23.25
C GLY A 130 -25.03 -6.21 23.20
N ALA A 131 -25.72 -5.25 23.83
CA ALA A 131 -25.41 -3.81 23.74
C ALA A 131 -24.31 -3.33 24.71
N SER A 132 -23.31 -4.16 25.00
CA SER A 132 -22.16 -3.80 25.84
C SER A 132 -20.92 -3.65 24.98
N GLY A 133 -20.07 -2.68 25.33
CA GLY A 133 -18.91 -2.23 24.55
C GLY A 133 -17.86 -3.30 24.23
N HIS A 134 -16.66 -2.87 23.86
CA HIS A 134 -15.58 -3.79 23.49
C HIS A 134 -15.30 -4.77 24.62
N HIS A 135 -15.34 -6.07 24.33
CA HIS A 135 -15.04 -7.12 25.32
C HIS A 135 -14.13 -8.18 24.71
N GLY A 136 -13.34 -8.84 25.57
CA GLY A 136 -12.42 -9.90 25.15
C GLY A 136 -11.40 -9.44 24.11
N CYS A 137 -10.85 -8.23 24.26
CA CYS A 137 -9.94 -7.65 23.29
C CYS A 137 -8.58 -8.35 23.27
N ILE A 138 -8.01 -8.48 22.08
CA ILE A 138 -6.67 -9.01 21.86
C ILE A 138 -5.87 -8.00 21.03
N VAL A 139 -4.58 -7.89 21.31
CA VAL A 139 -3.63 -7.09 20.53
C VAL A 139 -2.81 -8.04 19.68
N VAL A 140 -2.84 -7.85 18.37
CA VAL A 140 -2.15 -8.71 17.40
C VAL A 140 -1.37 -7.85 16.40
N PRO A 141 -0.32 -8.40 15.76
CA PRO A 141 0.30 -7.76 14.61
C PRO A 141 -0.74 -7.43 13.52
N ALA A 142 -0.57 -6.31 12.81
CA ALA A 142 -1.56 -5.81 11.86
C ALA A 142 -1.83 -6.74 10.65
N ASP A 143 -0.91 -7.65 10.37
CA ASP A 143 -0.98 -8.66 9.32
C ASP A 143 -1.52 -10.02 9.81
N MET A 144 -1.76 -10.17 11.12
CA MET A 144 -2.25 -11.42 11.69
C MET A 144 -3.72 -11.65 11.36
N VAL A 145 -4.03 -12.81 10.76
CA VAL A 145 -5.41 -13.23 10.52
C VAL A 145 -6.04 -13.69 11.83
N VAL A 146 -7.17 -13.08 12.20
CA VAL A 146 -7.94 -13.40 13.42
C VAL A 146 -9.24 -14.11 13.02
N SER A 147 -9.73 -14.99 13.89
CA SER A 147 -11.02 -15.67 13.71
C SER A 147 -12.18 -14.67 13.54
N ALA A 148 -13.18 -15.04 12.73
CA ALA A 148 -14.35 -14.21 12.41
C ALA A 148 -15.24 -13.83 13.62
N ILE A 149 -15.00 -14.41 14.79
CA ILE A 149 -15.65 -14.00 16.05
C ILE A 149 -15.09 -12.69 16.62
N TYR A 150 -14.07 -12.11 15.98
CA TYR A 150 -13.43 -10.87 16.35
C TYR A 150 -13.62 -9.80 15.27
N TYR A 151 -13.80 -8.56 15.67
CA TYR A 151 -13.79 -7.38 14.80
C TYR A 151 -12.68 -6.42 15.22
N ARG A 152 -12.21 -5.61 14.29
CA ARG A 152 -11.16 -4.62 14.57
C ARG A 152 -11.75 -3.43 15.33
N ALA A 153 -11.25 -3.16 16.53
CA ALA A 153 -11.68 -2.08 17.40
C ALA A 153 -10.74 -0.86 17.37
N TYR A 154 -9.43 -1.05 17.16
CA TYR A 154 -8.43 0.04 17.14
C TYR A 154 -7.16 -0.36 16.35
N GLY A 155 -6.36 0.61 15.91
CA GLY A 155 -5.12 0.40 15.14
C GLY A 155 -5.28 0.64 13.62
N PRO A 156 -4.20 0.54 12.81
CA PRO A 156 -2.87 0.04 13.20
C PRO A 156 -2.12 1.13 13.97
N ALA A 157 -1.54 0.80 15.11
CA ALA A 157 -0.82 1.75 15.95
C ALA A 157 0.39 1.09 16.62
N SER A 158 1.17 1.84 17.39
CA SER A 158 2.24 1.23 18.20
C SER A 158 1.63 0.25 19.22
N LYS A 159 2.42 -0.74 19.67
CA LYS A 159 1.97 -1.67 20.71
C LYS A 159 1.49 -0.95 21.97
N ALA A 160 2.23 0.08 22.38
CA ALA A 160 1.91 0.89 23.56
C ALA A 160 0.56 1.59 23.44
N ASP A 161 0.23 2.13 22.26
CA ASP A 161 -1.07 2.78 22.02
C ASP A 161 -2.22 1.76 22.01
N CYS A 162 -1.98 0.56 21.47
CA CYS A 162 -2.97 -0.53 21.47
C CYS A 162 -3.23 -1.03 22.90
N ASP A 163 -2.17 -1.23 23.69
CA ASP A 163 -2.27 -1.65 25.09
C ASP A 163 -3.02 -0.57 25.92
N ALA A 164 -2.74 0.72 25.67
CA ALA A 164 -3.45 1.84 26.29
C ALA A 164 -4.93 1.89 25.89
N PHE A 165 -5.26 1.61 24.61
CA PHE A 165 -6.65 1.52 24.17
C PHE A 165 -7.39 0.38 24.88
N VAL A 166 -6.78 -0.81 24.99
CA VAL A 166 -7.37 -1.96 25.68
C VAL A 166 -7.64 -1.62 27.14
N ALA A 167 -6.68 -1.03 27.84
CA ALA A 167 -6.84 -0.64 29.25
C ALA A 167 -7.98 0.37 29.49
N LYS A 168 -8.27 1.23 28.50
CA LYS A 168 -9.28 2.29 28.62
C LYS A 168 -10.67 1.89 28.13
N ASN A 169 -10.75 1.00 27.13
CA ASN A 169 -11.99 0.78 26.39
C ASN A 169 -12.45 -0.68 26.37
N CYS A 170 -11.60 -1.64 26.75
CA CYS A 170 -11.96 -3.05 26.76
C CYS A 170 -12.48 -3.51 28.12
N ASP A 171 -13.57 -4.26 28.13
CA ASP A 171 -14.26 -4.78 29.33
C ASP A 171 -14.67 -3.68 30.33
N VAL A 172 -14.63 -2.42 29.90
CA VAL A 172 -15.19 -1.29 30.64
C VAL A 172 -16.69 -1.28 30.35
N SER A 173 -17.52 -1.29 31.39
CA SER A 173 -18.96 -1.04 31.26
C SER A 173 -19.18 0.42 30.84
N ILE A 174 -18.98 0.71 29.55
CA ILE A 174 -19.30 2.01 28.98
C ILE A 174 -20.81 2.04 28.81
N THR A 175 -21.48 2.87 29.61
CA THR A 175 -22.89 3.23 29.41
C THR A 175 -23.03 3.72 27.97
N ALA A 176 -23.83 3.02 27.16
CA ALA A 176 -23.96 3.27 25.73
C ALA A 176 -24.27 4.76 25.45
N GLY A 177 -23.29 5.46 24.87
CA GLY A 177 -23.43 6.88 24.56
C GLY A 177 -22.33 7.32 23.60
N GLY A 178 -22.64 7.34 22.30
CA GLY A 178 -21.84 8.04 21.29
C GLY A 178 -21.48 7.27 20.03
N GLU A 179 -21.79 5.98 19.90
CA GLU A 179 -21.42 5.22 18.72
C GLU A 179 -22.45 5.36 17.58
N ILE A 180 -21.94 5.59 16.37
CA ILE A 180 -22.71 5.54 15.12
C ILE A 180 -23.23 4.10 14.96
N PRO A 181 -24.54 3.87 14.83
CA PRO A 181 -25.09 2.53 14.74
C PRO A 181 -24.59 1.85 13.46
N TRP A 182 -23.90 0.72 13.62
CA TRP A 182 -23.65 -0.20 12.51
C TRP A 182 -24.98 -0.78 12.03
N PRO A 183 -25.14 -1.04 10.72
CA PRO A 183 -26.31 -1.72 10.21
C PRO A 183 -26.40 -3.08 10.91
N MET A 184 -27.46 -3.25 11.69
CA MET A 184 -27.80 -4.56 12.22
C MET A 184 -27.97 -5.48 11.02
N LEU A 185 -27.23 -6.59 11.00
CA LEU A 185 -27.60 -7.72 10.16
C LEU A 185 -28.98 -8.14 10.67
N THR A 186 -30.01 -7.75 9.94
CA THR A 186 -31.34 -8.28 10.16
C THR A 186 -31.26 -9.75 9.77
N ASP A 187 -31.36 -10.62 10.77
CA ASP A 187 -31.67 -12.03 10.55
C ASP A 187 -33.08 -12.09 9.95
N GLU A 188 -33.18 -11.92 8.63
CA GLU A 188 -34.36 -12.34 7.88
C GLU A 188 -34.19 -13.82 7.52
N GLN A 189 -34.91 -14.61 8.33
CA GLN A 189 -35.65 -15.86 8.07
C GLN A 189 -35.37 -16.63 6.77
#